data_AF-A0A5R2MXU6-F1
#
_entry.id   AF-A0A5R2MXU6-F1
#
_cell.length_a   1.000
_cell.length_b   1.000
_cell.length_c   1.000
_cell.angle_alpha   90.00
_cell.angle_beta   90.00
_cell.angle_gamma   90.00
#
_symmetry.space_group_name_H-M   'P 1'
#
loop_
_entity.id
_entity.type
_entity.pdbx_description
1 polymer ?
#
loop_
_entity_poly.entity_id
_entity_poly.type
_entity_poly.pdbx_seq_one_letter_code
_entity_poly.pdbx_strand_id
1 'polypeptide(L)'
;VKHAARLIAEEKLETEPRQGQVVVHVESANGPECLQAIETIKPGVVLLNGCRLISREMLAKMPCPVLNYHAGITPKYRGMNGGYWALTSGDPQNFGTTVHLVDAGVDTGGVLKQVRGKP
;
A
#
# COMPACT_ATOMS: atom_id res chain seq x y z
N VAL A 1 17.61 6.92 9.96
CA VAL A 1 17.84 8.26 9.33
C VAL A 1 18.89 8.22 8.22
N LYS A 2 20.15 7.79 8.45
CA LYS A 2 21.20 7.74 7.42
C LYS A 2 20.85 6.90 6.17
N HIS A 3 20.21 5.74 6.36
CA HIS A 3 19.83 4.86 5.24
C HIS A 3 18.72 5.45 4.35
N ALA A 4 17.67 6.03 4.95
CA ALA A 4 16.58 6.64 4.20
C ALA A 4 17.06 7.86 3.41
N ALA A 5 17.86 8.74 4.02
CA ALA A 5 18.44 9.90 3.33
C ALA A 5 19.30 9.50 2.12
N ARG A 6 20.08 8.41 2.25
CA ARG A 6 20.86 7.84 1.14
C ARG A 6 19.96 7.37 0.00
N LEU A 7 18.92 6.59 0.29
CA LEU A 7 17.98 6.10 -0.73
C LEU A 7 17.26 7.25 -1.45
N ILE A 8 16.81 8.26 -0.71
CA ILE A 8 16.16 9.45 -1.28
C ILE A 8 17.09 10.13 -2.28
N ALA A 9 18.38 10.29 -1.94
CA ALA A 9 19.36 10.92 -2.81
C ALA A 9 19.72 10.05 -4.03
N GLU A 10 19.96 8.75 -3.84
CA GLU A 10 20.34 7.81 -4.91
C GLU A 10 19.21 7.65 -5.94
N GLU A 11 17.98 7.49 -5.47
CA GLU A 11 16.80 7.26 -6.32
C GLU A 11 16.08 8.56 -6.72
N LYS A 12 16.61 9.72 -6.31
CA LYS A 12 16.06 11.06 -6.59
C LYS A 12 14.58 11.18 -6.21
N LEU A 13 14.22 10.69 -5.02
CA LEU A 13 12.84 10.63 -4.56
C LEU A 13 12.34 12.01 -4.09
N GLU A 14 11.14 12.36 -4.50
CA GLU A 14 10.36 13.45 -3.92
C GLU A 14 9.55 12.89 -2.74
N THR A 15 9.92 13.25 -1.51
CA THR A 15 9.24 12.74 -0.30
C THR A 15 8.15 13.65 0.24
N GLU A 16 8.12 14.90 -0.22
CA GLU A 16 7.08 15.86 0.12
C GLU A 16 6.04 15.93 -1.00
N PRO A 17 4.77 16.23 -0.68
CA PRO A 17 3.77 16.52 -1.69
C PRO A 17 4.23 17.62 -2.63
N ARG A 18 3.90 17.49 -3.93
CA ARG A 18 4.24 18.51 -4.91
C ARG A 18 3.50 19.82 -4.63
N GLN A 19 4.06 20.94 -5.08
CA GLN A 19 3.39 22.22 -4.98
C GLN A 19 2.02 22.17 -5.69
N GLY A 20 0.96 22.55 -4.97
CA GLY A 20 -0.42 22.48 -5.47
C GLY A 20 -1.05 21.08 -5.45
N GLN A 21 -0.35 20.06 -4.93
CA GLN A 21 -0.96 18.75 -4.72
C GLN A 21 -2.07 18.87 -3.67
N VAL A 22 -3.25 18.39 -4.03
CA VAL A 22 -4.40 18.38 -3.13
C VAL A 22 -4.16 17.32 -2.05
N VAL A 23 -4.20 17.73 -0.79
CA VAL A 23 -4.14 16.85 0.38
C VAL A 23 -5.46 16.97 1.11
N VAL A 24 -6.17 15.87 1.23
CA VAL A 24 -7.44 15.79 1.96
C VAL A 24 -7.21 14.99 3.23
N HIS A 25 -7.36 15.65 4.38
CA HIS A 25 -7.31 15.00 5.68
C HIS A 25 -8.67 14.44 6.04
N VAL A 26 -8.71 13.17 6.44
CA VAL A 26 -9.90 12.47 6.89
C VAL A 26 -9.59 11.75 8.20
N GLU A 27 -10.58 11.67 9.09
CA GLU A 27 -10.44 10.96 10.38
C GLU A 27 -10.25 9.45 10.18
N SER A 28 -10.88 8.89 9.15
CA SER A 28 -10.86 7.46 8.86
C SER A 28 -10.95 7.19 7.37
N ALA A 29 -10.16 6.21 6.90
CA ALA A 29 -10.28 5.69 5.54
C ALA A 29 -11.62 4.97 5.29
N ASN A 30 -12.33 4.58 6.36
CA ASN A 30 -13.69 4.04 6.31
C ASN A 30 -14.77 5.11 6.60
N GLY A 31 -14.37 6.38 6.75
CA GLY A 31 -15.28 7.49 6.99
C GLY A 31 -15.96 7.98 5.71
N PRO A 32 -17.15 8.60 5.81
CA PRO A 32 -17.85 9.15 4.66
C PRO A 32 -17.07 10.26 3.95
N GLU A 33 -16.22 11.01 4.66
CA GLU A 33 -15.40 12.09 4.10
C GLU A 33 -14.37 11.56 3.10
N CYS A 34 -13.81 10.36 3.38
CA CYS A 34 -12.90 9.68 2.47
C CYS A 34 -13.60 9.30 1.16
N LEU A 35 -14.80 8.72 1.26
CA LEU A 35 -15.59 8.36 0.09
C LEU A 35 -15.95 9.58 -0.75
N GLN A 36 -16.43 10.66 -0.11
CA GLN A 36 -16.78 11.91 -0.78
C GLN A 36 -15.58 12.54 -1.51
N ALA A 37 -14.39 12.50 -0.90
CA ALA A 37 -13.17 12.97 -1.54
C ALA A 37 -12.85 12.14 -2.80
N ILE A 38 -12.95 10.81 -2.71
CA ILE A 38 -12.73 9.90 -3.84
C ILE A 38 -13.75 10.16 -4.96
N GLU A 39 -15.03 10.32 -4.64
CA GLU A 39 -16.10 10.63 -5.60
C GLU A 39 -15.90 11.99 -6.29
N THR A 40 -15.33 12.96 -5.58
CA THR A 40 -15.01 14.29 -6.13
C THR A 40 -13.80 14.23 -7.05
N ILE A 41 -12.74 13.52 -6.64
CA ILE A 41 -11.49 13.38 -7.41
C ILE A 41 -11.70 12.52 -8.66
N LYS A 42 -12.62 11.53 -8.61
CA LYS A 42 -12.89 10.54 -9.66
C LYS A 42 -11.61 9.86 -10.17
N PRO A 43 -10.81 9.25 -9.28
CA PRO A 43 -9.57 8.62 -9.69
C PRO A 43 -9.84 7.36 -10.52
N GLY A 44 -8.91 7.02 -11.41
CA GLY A 44 -8.93 5.72 -12.10
C GLY A 44 -8.54 4.55 -11.19
N VAL A 45 -7.87 4.82 -10.08
CA VAL A 45 -7.40 3.83 -9.10
C VAL A 45 -7.15 4.49 -7.75
N VAL A 46 -7.40 3.78 -6.65
CA VAL A 46 -6.95 4.16 -5.30
C VAL A 46 -5.76 3.28 -4.91
N LEU A 47 -4.67 3.89 -4.44
CA LEU A 47 -3.50 3.17 -3.93
C LEU A 47 -3.42 3.31 -2.41
N LEU A 48 -3.44 2.19 -1.70
CA LEU A 48 -3.15 2.11 -0.28
C LEU A 48 -1.64 1.95 -0.08
N ASN A 49 -1.07 2.84 0.73
CA ASN A 49 0.32 2.80 1.14
C ASN A 49 0.41 3.08 2.65
N GLY A 50 0.47 2.01 3.47
CA GLY A 50 0.51 2.15 4.93
C GLY A 50 -0.82 2.59 5.56
N CYS A 51 -1.95 2.10 5.05
CA CYS A 51 -3.29 2.42 5.55
C CYS A 51 -3.81 1.38 6.57
N ARG A 52 -4.78 1.77 7.40
CA ARG A 52 -5.60 0.83 8.19
C ARG A 52 -6.47 -0.02 7.25
N LEU A 53 -6.99 -1.13 7.77
CA LEU A 53 -7.90 -2.01 7.04
C LEU A 53 -9.12 -1.23 6.50
N ILE A 54 -9.38 -1.34 5.20
CA ILE A 54 -10.60 -0.84 4.57
C ILE A 54 -11.69 -1.89 4.74
N SER A 55 -12.85 -1.49 5.26
CA SER A 55 -13.95 -2.40 5.53
C SER A 55 -14.59 -2.90 4.23
N ARG A 56 -15.28 -4.04 4.31
CA ARG A 56 -16.01 -4.59 3.17
C ARG A 56 -17.05 -3.60 2.63
N GLU A 57 -17.72 -2.88 3.53
CA GLU A 57 -18.75 -1.90 3.20
C GLU A 57 -18.16 -0.69 2.48
N MET A 58 -16.95 -0.26 2.86
CA MET A 58 -16.25 0.82 2.18
C MET A 58 -15.73 0.38 0.81
N LEU A 59 -15.13 -0.81 0.71
CA LEU A 59 -14.68 -1.38 -0.55
C LEU A 59 -15.82 -1.55 -1.56
N ALA A 60 -17.01 -1.97 -1.10
CA ALA A 60 -18.18 -2.13 -1.96
C ALA A 60 -18.69 -0.80 -2.56
N LYS A 61 -18.34 0.33 -1.96
CA LYS A 61 -18.69 1.68 -2.43
C LYS A 61 -17.62 2.31 -3.31
N MET A 62 -16.43 1.72 -3.40
CA MET A 62 -15.33 2.31 -4.16
C MET A 62 -15.69 2.39 -5.66
N PRO A 63 -15.60 3.58 -6.28
CA PRO A 63 -15.98 3.75 -7.68
C PRO A 63 -14.92 3.24 -8.66
N CYS A 64 -13.77 2.77 -8.17
CA CYS A 64 -12.64 2.31 -8.97
C CYS A 64 -11.85 1.20 -8.24
N PRO A 65 -10.96 0.48 -8.94
CA PRO A 65 -10.10 -0.52 -8.31
C PRO A 65 -9.25 0.07 -7.18
N VAL A 66 -9.07 -0.70 -6.12
CA VAL A 66 -8.20 -0.37 -5.00
C VAL A 66 -6.98 -1.30 -5.05
N LEU A 67 -5.79 -0.70 -5.03
CA LEU A 67 -4.51 -1.39 -4.96
C LEU A 67 -3.89 -1.22 -3.59
N ASN A 68 -3.11 -2.20 -3.17
CA ASN A 68 -2.28 -2.09 -1.98
C ASN A 68 -0.82 -2.40 -2.32
N TYR A 69 0.07 -1.56 -1.78
CA TYR A 69 1.48 -1.89 -1.65
C TYR A 69 1.69 -2.66 -0.35
N HIS A 70 2.14 -3.91 -0.48
CA HIS A 70 2.45 -4.77 0.66
C HIS A 70 3.95 -5.08 0.72
N ALA A 71 4.57 -4.83 1.88
CA ALA A 71 5.96 -5.16 2.16
C ALA A 71 6.13 -6.63 2.57
N GLY A 72 5.72 -7.54 1.68
CA GLY A 72 5.88 -8.99 1.81
C GLY A 72 5.46 -9.72 0.54
N ILE A 73 5.93 -10.96 0.37
CA ILE A 73 5.55 -11.83 -0.74
C ILE A 73 4.29 -12.64 -0.38
N THR A 74 3.16 -12.32 -1.01
CA THR A 74 1.91 -13.09 -0.86
C THR A 74 1.94 -14.38 -1.71
N PRO A 75 1.17 -15.43 -1.34
CA PRO A 75 0.29 -15.52 -0.18
C PRO A 75 1.01 -15.89 1.13
N LYS A 76 2.31 -16.19 1.08
CA LYS A 76 3.05 -16.75 2.22
C LYS A 76 3.23 -15.76 3.38
N TYR A 77 3.56 -14.51 3.08
CA TYR A 77 3.86 -13.47 4.07
C TYR A 77 2.86 -12.33 4.01
N ARG A 78 1.57 -12.61 4.24
CA ARG A 78 0.50 -11.61 4.39
C ARG A 78 0.54 -10.92 5.75
N GLY A 79 -0.14 -9.78 5.89
CA GLY A 79 -0.27 -9.06 7.14
C GLY A 79 0.96 -8.21 7.45
N MET A 80 1.13 -7.83 8.70
CA MET A 80 2.17 -6.87 9.06
C MET A 80 3.58 -7.46 8.95
N ASN A 81 4.50 -6.66 8.42
CA ASN A 81 5.95 -6.93 8.41
C ASN A 81 6.36 -8.21 7.65
N GLY A 82 5.72 -8.49 6.51
CA GLY A 82 5.98 -9.72 5.73
C GLY A 82 7.46 -9.95 5.37
N GLY A 83 8.18 -8.91 4.94
CA GLY A 83 9.62 -9.00 4.66
C GLY A 83 10.46 -9.33 5.91
N TYR A 84 10.14 -8.75 7.06
CA TYR A 84 10.80 -9.08 8.33
C TYR A 84 10.59 -10.54 8.71
N TRP A 85 9.35 -11.03 8.60
CA TRP A 85 9.03 -12.43 8.90
C TRP A 85 9.69 -13.41 7.94
N ALA A 86 9.86 -13.04 6.66
CA ALA A 86 10.63 -13.85 5.71
C ALA A 86 12.08 -14.03 6.18
N LEU A 87 12.74 -12.96 6.61
CA LEU A 87 14.13 -13.03 7.08
C LEU A 87 14.27 -13.80 8.39
N THR A 88 13.44 -13.48 9.38
CA THR A 88 13.53 -14.10 10.71
C THR A 88 13.13 -15.58 10.71
N SER A 89 12.34 -16.01 9.73
CA SER A 89 12.01 -17.43 9.53
C SER A 89 13.06 -18.19 8.71
N GLY A 90 14.18 -17.56 8.33
CA GLY A 90 15.22 -18.20 7.50
C GLY A 90 14.82 -18.38 6.04
N ASP A 91 13.90 -17.55 5.51
CA ASP A 91 13.42 -17.59 4.12
C ASP A 91 13.75 -16.29 3.35
N PRO A 92 15.05 -15.94 3.21
CA PRO A 92 15.46 -14.65 2.64
C PRO A 92 15.07 -14.49 1.16
N GLN A 93 14.86 -15.57 0.42
CA GLN A 93 14.35 -15.54 -0.96
C GLN A 93 12.94 -14.95 -1.09
N ASN A 94 12.19 -14.84 0.02
CA ASN A 94 10.87 -14.21 0.06
C ASN A 94 10.90 -12.82 0.72
N PHE A 95 12.09 -12.25 0.95
CA PHE A 95 12.20 -10.83 1.22
C PHE A 95 11.84 -10.04 -0.04
N GLY A 96 10.79 -9.23 0.04
CA GLY A 96 10.29 -8.51 -1.12
C GLY A 96 8.94 -7.85 -0.88
N THR A 97 8.33 -7.42 -1.98
CA THR A 97 7.06 -6.69 -2.00
C THR A 97 6.07 -7.29 -3.00
N THR A 98 4.79 -7.11 -2.70
CA THR A 98 3.67 -7.42 -3.58
C THR A 98 2.82 -6.17 -3.78
N VAL A 99 2.50 -5.86 -5.03
CA VAL A 99 1.39 -4.96 -5.37
C VAL A 99 0.22 -5.83 -5.82
N HIS A 100 -0.95 -5.65 -5.20
CA HIS A 100 -2.12 -6.48 -5.45
C HIS A 100 -3.42 -5.65 -5.40
N LEU A 101 -4.48 -6.20 -6.01
CA LEU A 101 -5.85 -5.73 -5.83
C LEU A 101 -6.30 -5.98 -4.39
N VAL A 102 -7.06 -5.06 -3.82
CA VAL A 102 -7.64 -5.21 -2.48
C VAL A 102 -9.00 -5.90 -2.61
N ASP A 103 -9.20 -6.90 -1.76
CA ASP A 103 -10.49 -7.55 -1.53
C ASP A 103 -10.84 -7.47 -0.03
N ALA A 104 -11.88 -8.18 0.41
CA ALA A 104 -12.32 -8.14 1.80
C ALA A 104 -11.39 -8.85 2.80
N GLY A 105 -10.33 -9.53 2.33
CA GLY A 105 -9.33 -10.14 3.20
C GLY A 105 -8.04 -9.31 3.26
N VAL A 106 -7.12 -9.76 4.12
CA VAL A 106 -5.82 -9.08 4.31
C VAL A 106 -4.82 -9.66 3.32
N ASP A 107 -4.39 -8.85 2.35
CA ASP A 107 -3.41 -9.20 1.32
C ASP A 107 -3.77 -10.47 0.52
N THR A 108 -5.06 -10.69 0.30
CA THR A 108 -5.63 -11.88 -0.37
C THR A 108 -5.95 -11.68 -1.84
N GLY A 109 -6.15 -10.43 -2.27
CA GLY A 109 -6.58 -10.16 -3.64
C GLY A 109 -5.51 -10.42 -4.70
N GLY A 110 -5.93 -10.33 -5.96
CA GLY A 110 -5.13 -10.71 -7.13
C GLY A 110 -3.81 -9.94 -7.22
N VAL A 111 -2.70 -10.69 -7.30
CA VAL A 111 -1.35 -10.12 -7.42
C VAL A 111 -1.17 -9.49 -8.80
N LEU A 112 -0.75 -8.23 -8.83
CA LEU A 112 -0.35 -7.54 -10.06
C LEU A 112 1.15 -7.68 -10.32
N LYS A 113 1.97 -7.53 -9.26
CA LYS A 113 3.42 -7.65 -9.37
C LYS A 113 4.03 -8.07 -8.04
N GLN A 114 5.09 -8.86 -8.14
CA GLN A 114 6.01 -9.13 -7.04
C GLN A 114 7.43 -8.78 -7.45
N VAL A 115 8.18 -8.24 -6.49
CA VAL A 115 9.62 -8.00 -6.62
C VAL A 115 10.30 -8.54 -5.38
N ARG A 116 11.30 -9.39 -5.58
CA ARG A 116 12.16 -9.90 -4.51
C ARG A 116 13.39 -9.02 -4.43
N GLY A 117 13.68 -8.55 -3.22
CA GLY A 117 14.81 -7.68 -2.94
C GLY A 117 15.96 -8.44 -2.30
N LYS A 118 17.11 -7.79 -2.23
CA LYS A 118 18.16 -8.20 -1.28
C LYS A 118 17.92 -7.42 0.02
N PRO A 119 17.83 -8.10 1.17
CA PRO A 119 17.68 -7.45 2.47
C PRO A 119 18.89 -6.61 2.85
#